data_AF-A0A1S1CPT5-F1
#
_entry.id   AF-A0A1S1CPT5-F1
#
_cell.length_a   1.000
_cell.length_b   1.000
_cell.length_c   1.000
_cell.angle_alpha   90.00
_cell.angle_beta   90.00
_cell.angle_gamma   90.00
#
_symmetry.space_group_name_H-M   'P 1'
#
loop_
_entity.id
_entity.type
_entity.pdbx_description
1 polymer ?
#
loop_
_entity_poly.entity_id
_entity_poly.type
_entity_poly.pdbx_seq_one_letter_code
_entity_poly.pdbx_strand_id
1 'polypeptide(L)'
;MAKTKTELYDELVDIETSLENHPLTSGKIAEANILIEQMKEQGATQEEINEALIRQGLPSLVEIGKSTLLQSFSFWKLNHRKSKVEAAIEKLNRKEARRR
;
A
#
# COMPACT_ATOMS: atom_id res chain seq x y z
N MET A 1 -21.62 12.53 -16.67
CA MET A 1 -20.74 12.19 -17.81
C MET A 1 -19.96 10.94 -17.43
N ALA A 2 -19.80 9.96 -18.34
CA ALA A 2 -18.88 8.85 -18.10
C ALA A 2 -17.44 9.34 -18.27
N LYS A 3 -16.51 8.91 -17.41
CA LYS A 3 -15.11 9.31 -17.51
C LYS A 3 -14.49 8.86 -18.83
N THR A 4 -13.61 9.68 -19.37
CA THR A 4 -12.83 9.33 -20.56
C THR A 4 -11.74 8.31 -20.22
N LYS A 5 -11.17 7.66 -21.25
CA LYS A 5 -10.09 6.69 -21.05
C LYS A 5 -8.86 7.34 -20.40
N THR A 6 -8.49 8.54 -20.85
CA THR A 6 -7.39 9.33 -20.28
C THR A 6 -7.65 9.65 -18.81
N GLU A 7 -8.84 10.14 -18.47
CA GLU A 7 -9.22 10.44 -17.07
C GLU A 7 -9.15 9.22 -16.14
N LEU A 8 -9.38 8.00 -16.65
CA LEU A 8 -9.24 6.78 -15.86
C LEU A 8 -7.77 6.39 -15.65
N TYR A 9 -6.91 6.61 -16.65
CA TYR A 9 -5.47 6.39 -16.48
C TYR A 9 -4.86 7.43 -15.54
N ASP A 10 -5.25 8.70 -15.65
CA ASP A 10 -4.82 9.76 -14.72
C ASP A 10 -5.25 9.42 -13.29
N GLU A 11 -6.51 8.99 -13.08
CA GLU A 11 -6.97 8.54 -11.76
C GLU A 11 -6.19 7.31 -11.25
N LEU A 12 -5.83 6.37 -12.13
CA LEU A 12 -5.04 5.20 -11.74
C LEU A 12 -3.67 5.63 -11.23
N VAL A 13 -2.97 6.50 -11.96
CA VAL A 13 -1.66 7.05 -11.58
C VAL A 13 -1.75 7.80 -10.24
N ASP A 14 -2.79 8.60 -10.03
CA ASP A 14 -3.00 9.29 -8.76
C ASP A 14 -3.19 8.32 -7.59
N ILE A 15 -3.96 7.24 -7.79
CA ILE A 15 -4.18 6.21 -6.76
C ILE A 15 -2.89 5.44 -6.48
N GLU A 16 -2.12 5.09 -7.51
CA GLU A 16 -0.84 4.40 -7.36
C GLU A 16 0.17 5.26 -6.60
N THR A 17 0.30 6.53 -6.97
CA THR A 17 1.12 7.51 -6.24
C THR A 17 0.68 7.62 -4.77
N SER A 18 -0.63 7.60 -4.51
CA SER A 18 -1.17 7.65 -3.15
C SER A 18 -0.88 6.36 -2.36
N LEU A 19 -0.87 5.20 -3.03
CA LEU A 19 -0.53 3.91 -2.42
C LEU A 19 0.98 3.80 -2.14
N GLU A 20 1.84 4.29 -3.03
CA GLU A 20 3.29 4.32 -2.85
C GLU A 20 3.70 5.21 -1.68
N ASN A 21 3.04 6.36 -1.53
CA ASN A 21 3.31 7.31 -0.44
C ASN A 21 2.47 7.03 0.82
N HIS A 22 1.74 5.91 0.88
CA HIS A 22 0.87 5.62 2.02
C HIS A 22 1.72 5.29 3.26
N PRO A 23 1.32 5.70 4.48
CA PRO A 23 2.11 5.44 5.69
C PRO A 23 2.40 3.96 5.99
N LEU A 24 1.61 3.03 5.45
CA LEU A 24 1.81 1.58 5.63
C LEU A 24 2.83 0.97 4.67
N THR A 25 3.16 1.65 3.59
CA THR A 25 4.03 1.16 2.51
C THR A 25 5.28 2.02 2.33
N SER A 26 5.39 3.12 3.08
CA SER A 26 6.48 4.08 2.98
C SER A 26 7.06 4.50 4.33
N GLY A 27 8.24 5.12 4.28
CA GLY A 27 8.93 5.69 5.43
C GLY A 27 9.28 4.66 6.51
N LYS A 28 9.27 5.11 7.76
CA LYS A 28 9.75 4.32 8.90
C LYS A 28 8.99 3.01 9.14
N ILE A 29 7.72 2.92 8.73
CA ILE A 29 6.94 1.68 8.88
C ILE A 29 7.41 0.64 7.84
N ALA A 30 7.72 1.06 6.62
CA ALA A 30 8.29 0.18 5.61
C ALA A 30 9.69 -0.31 6.03
N GLU A 31 10.55 0.60 6.50
CA GLU A 31 11.87 0.27 7.04
C GLU A 31 11.78 -0.71 8.22
N ALA A 32 10.85 -0.46 9.16
CA ALA A 32 10.59 -1.35 10.28
C ALA A 32 10.12 -2.73 9.84
N ASN A 33 9.20 -2.82 8.88
CA ASN A 33 8.70 -4.10 8.38
C ASN A 33 9.82 -4.93 7.73
N ILE A 34 10.72 -4.31 6.97
CA ILE A 34 11.88 -4.99 6.38
C ILE A 34 12.77 -5.57 7.49
N LEU A 35 13.10 -4.78 8.52
CA LEU A 35 13.91 -5.25 9.64
C LEU A 35 13.22 -6.40 10.40
N ILE A 36 11.92 -6.27 10.65
CA ILE A 36 11.12 -7.30 11.33
C ILE A 36 11.16 -8.61 10.55
N GLU A 37 10.99 -8.58 9.22
CA GLU A 37 11.06 -9.77 8.38
C GLU A 37 12.44 -10.41 8.43
N GLN A 38 13.51 -9.63 8.24
CA GLN A 38 14.89 -10.12 8.32
C GLN A 38 15.22 -10.77 9.67
N MET A 39 14.79 -10.16 10.77
CA MET A 39 15.05 -10.68 12.11
C MET A 39 14.18 -11.91 12.43
N LYS A 40 12.94 -11.96 11.93
CA LYS A 40 12.09 -13.17 12.03
C LYS A 40 12.70 -14.35 11.29
N GLU A 41 13.26 -14.13 10.10
CA GLU A 41 13.97 -15.17 9.35
C GLU A 41 15.19 -15.70 10.10
N GLN A 42 15.84 -14.86 10.93
CA GLN A 42 16.95 -15.23 11.80
C GLN A 42 16.51 -15.88 13.12
N GLY A 43 15.20 -16.03 13.35
CA GLY A 43 14.66 -16.63 14.57
C GLY A 43 14.65 -15.71 15.79
N ALA A 44 14.77 -14.39 15.59
CA ALA A 44 14.72 -13.42 16.68
C ALA A 44 13.37 -13.42 17.39
N THR A 45 13.40 -13.21 18.70
CA THR A 45 12.23 -13.05 19.55
C THR A 45 11.57 -11.68 19.34
N GLN A 46 10.33 -11.52 19.81
CA GLN A 46 9.61 -10.24 19.69
C GLN A 46 10.33 -9.12 20.45
N GLU A 47 10.91 -9.45 21.60
CA GLU A 47 11.68 -8.54 22.45
C GLU A 47 12.94 -8.05 21.72
N GLU A 48 13.72 -8.96 21.12
CA GLU A 48 14.92 -8.62 20.35
C GLU A 48 14.61 -7.74 19.14
N ILE A 49 13.54 -8.06 18.42
CA ILE A 49 13.05 -7.25 17.30
C ILE A 49 12.68 -5.85 17.79
N ASN A 50 11.94 -5.75 18.89
CA ASN A 50 11.50 -4.47 19.42
C ASN A 50 12.68 -3.62 19.91
N GLU A 51 13.68 -4.22 20.54
CA GLU A 51 14.92 -3.52 20.90
C GLU A 51 15.68 -3.01 19.68
N ALA A 52 15.80 -3.83 18.63
CA ALA A 52 16.48 -3.44 17.40
C ALA A 52 15.77 -2.27 16.70
N LEU A 53 14.44 -2.29 16.65
CA LEU A 53 13.63 -1.19 16.12
C LEU A 53 13.91 0.11 16.89
N ILE A 54 13.87 0.07 18.22
CA ILE A 54 14.12 1.25 19.07
C ILE A 54 15.55 1.77 18.87
N ARG A 55 16.56 0.87 18.82
CA ARG A 55 17.96 1.24 18.57
C ARG A 55 18.16 1.95 17.23
N GLN A 56 17.37 1.61 16.21
CA GLN A 56 17.42 2.25 14.89
C GLN A 56 16.51 3.49 14.78
N GLY A 57 15.83 3.90 15.86
CA GLY A 57 14.88 5.02 15.84
C GLY A 57 13.63 4.74 15.00
N LEU A 58 13.31 3.46 14.81
CA LEU A 58 12.13 2.96 14.13
C LEU A 58 10.97 2.75 15.13
N PRO A 59 9.71 2.79 14.67
CA PRO A 59 8.56 2.51 15.51
C PRO A 59 8.63 1.11 16.13
N SER A 60 8.23 1.01 17.40
CA SER A 60 8.09 -0.27 18.09
C SER A 60 7.01 -1.15 17.47
N LEU A 61 7.02 -2.45 17.77
CA LEU A 61 5.99 -3.40 17.28
C LEU A 61 4.57 -2.95 17.65
N VAL A 62 4.40 -2.36 18.84
CA VAL A 62 3.11 -1.84 19.32
C VAL A 62 2.68 -0.61 18.52
N GLU A 63 3.59 0.31 18.23
CA GLU A 63 3.30 1.50 17.42
C GLU A 63 2.96 1.12 15.97
N ILE A 64 3.66 0.15 15.40
CA ILE A 64 3.36 -0.42 14.08
C ILE A 64 1.97 -1.02 14.07
N GLY A 65 1.61 -1.83 15.08
CA GLY A 65 0.28 -2.42 15.19
C GLY A 65 -0.82 -1.36 15.26
N LYS A 66 -0.63 -0.31 16.07
CA LYS A 66 -1.58 0.82 16.17
C LYS A 66 -1.72 1.57 14.83
N SER A 67 -0.61 1.91 14.19
CA SER A 67 -0.61 2.60 12.90
C SER A 67 -1.29 1.75 11.82
N THR A 68 -0.99 0.45 11.80
CA THR A 68 -1.62 -0.50 10.88
C THR A 68 -3.13 -0.48 11.03
N LEU A 69 -3.66 -0.61 12.25
CA LEU A 69 -5.11 -0.57 12.49
C LEU A 69 -5.74 0.76 12.06
N LEU A 70 -5.12 1.89 12.38
CA LEU A 70 -5.63 3.22 12.04
C LEU A 70 -5.67 3.47 10.53
N GLN A 71 -4.66 2.99 9.81
CA GLN A 71 -4.47 3.28 8.39
C GLN A 71 -4.97 2.15 7.45
N SER A 72 -5.39 1.00 8.00
CA SER A 72 -5.87 -0.13 7.20
C SER A 72 -7.10 0.23 6.37
N PHE A 73 -8.00 1.04 6.92
CA PHE A 73 -9.22 1.43 6.20
C PHE A 73 -8.94 2.34 5.01
N SER A 74 -8.08 3.35 5.16
CA SER A 74 -7.69 4.23 4.05
C SER A 74 -6.95 3.46 2.96
N PHE A 75 -6.05 2.55 3.36
CA PHE A 75 -5.32 1.68 2.43
C PHE A 75 -6.26 0.76 1.65
N TRP A 76 -7.21 0.12 2.34
CA TRP A 76 -8.23 -0.70 1.70
C TRP A 76 -9.07 0.10 0.72
N LYS A 77 -9.50 1.31 1.10
CA LYS A 77 -10.28 2.19 0.22
C LYS A 77 -9.52 2.57 -1.05
N LEU A 78 -8.21 2.83 -0.96
CA LEU A 78 -7.37 3.11 -2.13
C LEU A 78 -7.28 1.90 -3.06
N ASN A 79 -6.99 0.72 -2.53
CA ASN A 79 -6.94 -0.52 -3.32
C ASN A 79 -8.29 -0.84 -3.98
N HIS A 80 -9.40 -0.67 -3.25
CA HIS A 80 -10.74 -0.86 -3.80
C HIS A 80 -11.05 0.10 -4.94
N ARG A 81 -10.60 1.36 -4.84
CA ARG A 81 -10.70 2.33 -5.93
C ARG A 81 -9.84 1.94 -7.12
N LYS A 82 -8.59 1.52 -6.90
CA LYS A 82 -7.68 1.02 -7.94
C LYS A 82 -8.35 -0.10 -8.74
N SER A 83 -8.87 -1.13 -8.08
CA SER A 83 -9.55 -2.25 -8.75
C SER A 83 -10.77 -1.83 -9.57
N LYS A 84 -11.53 -0.83 -9.12
CA LYS A 84 -12.67 -0.30 -9.89
C LYS A 84 -12.22 0.44 -11.15
N VAL A 85 -11.16 1.23 -11.06
CA VAL A 85 -10.61 1.99 -12.19
C VAL A 85 -10.01 1.04 -13.22
N GLU A 86 -9.23 0.06 -12.79
CA GLU A 86 -8.67 -1.00 -13.65
C GLU A 86 -9.77 -1.76 -14.40
N ALA A 87 -10.84 -2.17 -13.69
CA ALA A 87 -11.99 -2.83 -14.31
C ALA A 87 -12.72 -1.93 -15.34
N ALA A 88 -12.79 -0.62 -15.09
CA ALA A 88 -13.37 0.33 -16.04
C ALA A 88 -12.51 0.48 -17.31
N ILE A 89 -11.19 0.58 -17.16
CA ILE A 89 -10.22 0.60 -18.26
C ILE A 89 -10.32 -0.69 -19.08
N GLU A 90 -10.33 -1.84 -18.42
CA GLU A 90 -10.45 -3.14 -19.09
C GLU A 90 -11.74 -3.22 -19.91
N LYS A 91 -12.87 -2.77 -19.35
CA LYS A 91 -14.15 -2.73 -20.05
C LYS A 91 -14.12 -1.83 -21.29
N LEU A 92 -13.44 -0.69 -21.23
CA LEU A 92 -13.25 0.19 -22.38
C LEU A 92 -12.38 -0.47 -23.46
N ASN A 93 -11.25 -1.05 -23.07
CA ASN A 93 -10.35 -1.76 -23.99
C ASN A 93 -11.06 -2.92 -24.69
N ARG A 94 -11.86 -3.72 -23.96
CA ARG A 94 -12.68 -4.79 -24.54
C ARG A 94 -13.72 -4.26 -25.55
N LYS A 95 -14.31 -3.08 -25.30
CA LYS A 95 -15.27 -2.46 -26.23
C LYS A 95 -14.59 -1.95 -27.50
N GLU A 96 -13.42 -1.32 -27.37
CA GLU A 96 -12.62 -0.86 -28.51
C GLU A 96 -12.18 -2.04 -29.40
N ALA A 97 -11.72 -3.14 -28.79
CA ALA A 97 -11.31 -4.34 -29.51
C ALA A 97 -12.44 -4.98 -30.33
N ARG A 98 -13.69 -4.90 -29.86
CA ARG A 98 -14.87 -5.42 -30.59
C ARG A 98 -15.36 -4.51 -31.73
N ARG A 99 -14.90 -3.26 -31.76
CA ARG A 99 -15.28 -2.26 -32.76
C ARG A 99 -14.28 -2.16 -33.92
N ARG A 100 -13.10 -2.76 -33.75
CA ARG A 100 -12.09 -2.96 -34.79
C ARG A 100 -12.35 -4.29 -35.48
#